data_AF-A0A803NLD8-F1
#
_entry.id   AF-A0A803NLD8-F1
#
_cell.length_a   1.000
_cell.length_b   1.000
_cell.length_c   1.000
_cell.angle_alpha   90.00
_cell.angle_beta   90.00
_cell.angle_gamma   90.00
#
_symmetry.space_group_name_H-M   'P 1'
#
loop_
_entity.id
_entity.type
_entity.pdbx_description
1 polymer ?
#
loop_
_entity_poly.entity_id
_entity_poly.type
_entity_poly.pdbx_seq_one_letter_code
_entity_poly.pdbx_strand_id
1 'polypeptide(L)'
;MSGPRRSLSMEEEEEVELGEVLEYVGGVDISFSKKDSSVACGILVVLDLHSLEVVYEDFSVVTLHVPYVPGFLAFREAPVLLQLLEKMKNCANPFYPQLLMVDGNGVLHPRGFGLACHLGVVANIPTIGVGKNASLNSITL
;
A
#
# COMPACT_ATOMS: atom_id res chain seq x y z
N MET A 1 31.56 -13.11 59.22
CA MET A 1 31.71 -12.22 58.03
C MET A 1 30.61 -12.56 57.06
N SER A 2 29.53 -11.77 57.08
CA SER A 2 28.38 -11.88 56.18
C SER A 2 28.72 -11.21 54.85
N GLY A 3 28.79 -11.99 53.77
CA GLY A 3 28.88 -11.45 52.41
C GLY A 3 27.59 -10.70 52.03
N PRO A 4 27.65 -9.68 51.17
CA PRO A 4 26.47 -8.91 50.80
C PRO A 4 25.55 -9.76 49.91
N ARG A 5 24.28 -9.90 50.31
CA ARG A 5 23.21 -10.37 49.43
C ARG A 5 23.05 -9.33 48.32
N ARG A 6 23.37 -9.70 47.08
CA ARG A 6 22.97 -8.93 45.90
C ARG A 6 21.45 -8.96 45.85
N SER A 7 20.82 -7.83 46.14
CA SER A 7 19.43 -7.56 45.77
C SER A 7 19.35 -7.59 44.24
N LEU A 8 18.60 -8.55 43.70
CA LEU A 8 18.18 -8.50 42.30
C LEU A 8 17.23 -7.30 42.18
N SER A 9 17.68 -6.28 41.46
CA SER A 9 16.81 -5.22 40.96
C SER A 9 15.82 -5.84 39.99
N MET A 10 14.54 -5.66 40.26
CA MET A 10 13.47 -5.91 39.31
C MET A 10 13.77 -5.08 38.06
N GLU A 11 13.98 -5.76 36.93
CA GLU A 11 14.02 -5.12 35.63
C GLU A 11 12.59 -4.69 35.34
N GLU A 12 12.37 -3.37 35.24
CA GLU A 12 11.11 -2.79 34.79
C GLU A 12 10.93 -3.21 33.33
N GLU A 13 9.99 -4.12 33.08
CA GLU A 13 9.57 -4.45 31.72
C GLU A 13 8.91 -3.21 31.11
N GLU A 14 9.59 -2.57 30.15
CA GLU A 14 9.00 -1.51 29.33
C GLU A 14 7.76 -2.08 28.63
N GLU A 15 6.57 -1.65 29.05
CA GLU A 15 5.33 -1.87 28.30
C GLU A 15 5.47 -1.21 26.93
N VAL A 16 5.79 -2.02 25.92
CA VAL A 16 5.67 -1.60 24.52
C VAL A 16 4.19 -1.39 24.27
N GLU A 17 3.78 -0.14 24.02
CA GLU A 17 2.44 0.14 23.52
C GLU A 17 2.23 -0.71 22.26
N LEU A 18 1.36 -1.73 22.38
CA LEU A 18 0.98 -2.55 21.25
C LEU A 18 0.16 -1.64 20.32
N GLY A 19 0.78 -1.19 19.24
CA GLY A 19 0.12 -0.36 18.23
C GLY A 19 -1.18 -0.98 17.74
N GLU A 20 -2.05 -0.17 17.13
CA GLU A 20 -3.34 -0.63 16.60
C GLU A 20 -3.18 -1.97 15.85
N VAL A 21 -4.02 -2.95 16.21
CA VAL A 21 -4.03 -4.26 15.56
C VAL A 21 -4.36 -4.04 14.09
N LEU A 22 -3.57 -4.64 13.19
CA LEU A 22 -3.82 -4.59 11.77
C LEU A 22 -4.98 -5.53 11.42
N GLU A 23 -6.15 -4.95 11.15
CA GLU A 23 -7.40 -5.66 10.85
C GLU A 23 -7.68 -5.69 9.35
N TYR A 24 -7.47 -4.59 8.63
CA TYR A 24 -7.86 -4.45 7.23
C TYR A 24 -6.70 -4.10 6.31
N VAL A 25 -6.45 -4.99 5.34
CA VAL A 25 -5.41 -4.80 4.31
C VAL A 25 -6.07 -4.62 2.95
N GLY A 26 -5.81 -3.47 2.33
CA GLY A 26 -6.25 -3.17 0.99
C GLY A 26 -5.27 -3.72 -0.06
N GLY A 27 -5.80 -4.11 -1.21
CA GLY A 27 -5.04 -4.46 -2.41
C GLY A 27 -5.52 -3.60 -3.58
N VAL A 28 -4.58 -3.06 -4.36
CA VAL A 28 -4.89 -2.33 -5.59
C VAL A 28 -4.08 -2.83 -6.76
N ASP A 29 -4.74 -2.89 -7.92
CA ASP A 29 -4.16 -3.22 -9.21
C ASP A 29 -4.82 -2.36 -10.30
N ILE A 30 -4.14 -2.19 -11.42
CA ILE A 30 -4.68 -1.58 -12.62
C ILE A 30 -4.27 -2.37 -13.86
N SER A 31 -5.25 -2.69 -14.68
CA SER A 31 -5.07 -3.49 -15.88
C SER A 31 -5.54 -2.73 -17.12
N PHE A 32 -4.75 -2.78 -18.19
CA PHE A 32 -5.06 -2.13 -19.46
C PHE A 32 -5.76 -3.10 -20.42
N SER A 33 -6.70 -2.57 -21.20
CA SER A 33 -7.39 -3.36 -22.24
C SER A 33 -6.40 -3.77 -23.33
N LYS A 34 -6.47 -5.05 -23.74
CA LYS A 34 -5.69 -5.59 -24.86
C LYS A 34 -6.14 -5.05 -26.22
N LYS A 35 -7.38 -4.55 -26.32
CA LYS A 35 -7.95 -4.02 -27.57
C LYS A 35 -7.67 -2.53 -27.75
N ASP A 36 -7.63 -1.79 -26.65
CA ASP A 36 -7.44 -0.35 -26.62
C ASP A 36 -6.60 0.03 -25.39
N SER A 37 -5.32 0.37 -25.61
CA SER A 37 -4.39 0.72 -24.54
C SER A 37 -4.67 2.05 -23.85
N SER A 38 -5.65 2.82 -24.35
CA SER A 38 -6.18 3.98 -23.65
C SER A 38 -7.18 3.59 -22.57
N VAL A 39 -7.79 2.41 -22.64
CA VAL A 39 -8.76 1.95 -21.64
C VAL A 39 -8.04 1.14 -20.55
N ALA A 40 -8.30 1.49 -19.29
CA ALA A 40 -7.79 0.78 -18.12
C ALA A 40 -8.92 0.52 -17.10
N CYS A 41 -8.74 -0.51 -16.29
CA CYS A 41 -9.59 -0.83 -15.15
C CYS A 41 -8.74 -0.86 -13.89
N GLY A 42 -8.99 0.06 -12.96
CA GLY A 42 -8.41 0.05 -11.62
C GLY A 42 -9.34 -0.69 -10.65
N ILE A 43 -8.78 -1.42 -9.71
CA ILE A 43 -9.53 -2.15 -8.68
C ILE A 43 -8.97 -1.85 -7.28
N LEU A 44 -9.86 -1.81 -6.29
CA LEU A 44 -9.57 -1.77 -4.86
C LEU A 44 -10.31 -2.93 -4.20
N VAL A 45 -9.59 -3.76 -3.47
CA VAL A 45 -10.12 -4.85 -2.65
C VAL A 45 -9.66 -4.62 -1.22
N VAL A 46 -10.48 -4.94 -0.22
CA VAL A 46 -10.04 -4.99 1.18
C VAL A 46 -10.31 -6.37 1.76
N LEU A 47 -9.29 -6.90 2.41
CA LEU A 47 -9.30 -8.17 3.13
C LEU A 47 -9.35 -7.89 4.63
N ASP A 48 -10.16 -8.66 5.35
CA ASP A 48 -10.00 -8.83 6.79
C ASP A 48 -8.81 -9.76 7.03
N LEU A 49 -7.81 -9.30 7.78
CA LEU A 49 -6.53 -10.00 7.91
C LEU A 49 -6.63 -11.26 8.79
N HIS A 50 -7.65 -11.36 9.65
CA HIS A 50 -7.85 -12.50 10.52
C HIS A 50 -8.51 -13.67 9.80
N SER A 51 -9.49 -13.37 8.96
CA SER A 51 -10.28 -14.36 8.20
C SER A 51 -9.76 -14.58 6.78
N LEU A 52 -9.01 -13.62 6.22
CA LEU A 52 -8.60 -13.53 4.82
C LEU A 52 -9.77 -13.45 3.83
N GLU A 53 -10.96 -13.08 4.32
CA GLU A 53 -12.15 -12.88 3.49
C GLU A 53 -12.16 -11.48 2.88
N VAL A 54 -12.70 -11.38 1.67
CA VAL A 54 -12.92 -10.09 1.00
C VAL A 54 -14.13 -9.40 1.65
N VAL A 55 -13.88 -8.27 2.30
CA VAL A 55 -14.92 -7.46 2.97
C VAL A 55 -15.37 -6.25 2.14
N TYR A 56 -14.60 -5.88 1.13
CA TYR A 56 -14.92 -4.80 0.19
C TYR A 56 -14.25 -5.01 -1.16
N GLU A 57 -14.96 -4.67 -2.23
CA GLU A 57 -14.42 -4.58 -3.58
C GLU A 57 -15.08 -3.41 -4.33
N ASP A 58 -14.29 -2.71 -5.15
CA ASP A 58 -14.76 -1.66 -6.03
C ASP A 58 -13.80 -1.50 -7.21
N PHE A 59 -14.33 -1.07 -8.35
CA PHE A 59 -13.53 -0.90 -9.56
C PHE A 59 -13.99 0.31 -10.38
N SER A 60 -13.08 0.81 -11.21
CA SER A 60 -13.35 1.93 -12.11
C SER A 60 -12.70 1.68 -13.45
N VAL A 61 -13.51 1.73 -14.51
CA VAL A 61 -13.04 1.67 -15.89
C VAL A 61 -12.89 3.10 -16.40
N VAL A 62 -11.69 3.44 -16.87
CA VAL A 62 -11.33 4.79 -17.29
C VAL A 62 -10.66 4.79 -18.65
N THR A 63 -10.79 5.91 -19.36
CA THR A 63 -10.00 6.20 -20.55
C THR A 63 -8.87 7.16 -20.18
N LEU A 64 -7.63 6.71 -20.30
CA LEU A 64 -6.43 7.46 -19.99
C LEU A 64 -5.94 8.25 -21.20
N HIS A 65 -5.97 9.57 -21.09
CA HIS A 65 -5.48 10.50 -22.12
C HIS A 65 -3.98 10.82 -21.99
N VAL A 66 -3.34 10.43 -20.88
CA VAL A 66 -1.91 10.68 -20.64
C VAL A 66 -1.07 9.61 -21.36
N PRO A 67 -0.08 9.99 -22.18
CA PRO A 67 0.76 9.04 -22.89
C PRO A 67 1.63 8.22 -21.94
N TYR A 68 1.96 6.98 -22.33
CA TYR A 68 2.89 6.14 -21.59
C TYR A 68 4.33 6.67 -21.72
N VAL A 69 4.93 7.05 -20.59
CA VAL A 69 6.34 7.40 -20.48
C VAL A 69 6.98 6.47 -19.46
N PRO A 70 7.98 5.64 -19.85
CA PRO A 70 8.69 4.78 -18.91
C PRO A 70 9.21 5.56 -17.69
N GLY A 71 9.00 5.02 -16.48
CA GLY A 71 9.37 5.69 -15.22
C GLY A 71 8.39 6.77 -14.72
N PHE A 72 7.30 7.02 -15.44
CA PHE A 72 6.22 7.94 -15.03
C PHE A 72 4.85 7.25 -14.99
N LEU A 73 4.85 5.92 -14.88
CA LEU A 73 3.65 5.10 -14.90
C LEU A 73 2.67 5.49 -13.77
N ALA A 74 3.21 5.83 -12.60
CA ALA A 74 2.42 6.29 -11.47
C ALA A 74 1.49 7.47 -11.79
N PHE A 75 1.86 8.36 -12.71
CA PHE A 75 1.01 9.49 -13.11
C PHE A 75 -0.24 9.07 -13.91
N ARG A 76 -0.20 7.91 -14.57
CA ARG A 76 -1.36 7.36 -15.28
C ARG A 76 -2.27 6.57 -14.34
N GLU A 77 -1.68 5.90 -13.36
CA GLU A 77 -2.35 4.88 -12.55
C GLU A 77 -2.86 5.41 -11.22
N ALA A 78 -2.04 6.21 -10.52
CA ALA A 78 -2.37 6.72 -9.19
C ALA A 78 -3.70 7.48 -9.14
N PRO A 79 -4.05 8.38 -10.11
CA PRO A 79 -5.32 9.09 -10.05
C PRO A 79 -6.55 8.17 -10.03
N VAL A 80 -6.49 7.03 -10.73
CA VAL A 80 -7.60 6.06 -10.80
C VAL A 80 -7.77 5.36 -9.45
N LEU A 81 -6.67 4.92 -8.85
CA LEU A 81 -6.68 4.21 -7.58
C LEU A 81 -7.01 5.14 -6.40
N LEU A 82 -6.55 6.39 -6.44
CA LEU A 82 -6.91 7.42 -5.47
C LEU A 82 -8.41 7.72 -5.51
N GLN A 83 -9.04 7.77 -6.69
CA GLN A 83 -10.49 7.95 -6.78
C GLN A 83 -11.27 6.82 -6.11
N LEU A 84 -10.80 5.57 -6.19
CA LEU A 84 -11.42 4.43 -5.49
C LEU A 84 -11.29 4.57 -3.97
N LEU A 85 -10.10 4.92 -3.48
CA LEU A 85 -9.86 5.18 -2.05
C LEU A 85 -10.68 6.36 -1.53
N GLU A 86 -10.77 7.45 -2.29
CA GLU A 86 -11.57 8.62 -1.96
C GLU A 86 -13.07 8.28 -1.92
N LYS A 87 -13.57 7.53 -2.90
CA LYS A 87 -14.95 7.06 -2.94
C LYS A 87 -15.27 6.23 -1.70
N MET A 88 -14.42 5.27 -1.35
CA MET A 88 -14.59 4.45 -0.15
C MET A 88 -14.60 5.30 1.14
N LYS A 89 -13.65 6.24 1.24
CA LYS A 89 -13.54 7.16 2.38
C LYS A 89 -14.76 8.07 2.53
N ASN A 90 -15.26 8.61 1.42
CA ASN A 90 -16.43 9.50 1.41
C ASN A 90 -17.73 8.78 1.78
N CYS A 91 -17.82 7.48 1.55
CA CYS A 91 -18.92 6.64 1.99
C CYS A 91 -18.80 6.21 3.46
N ALA A 92 -17.77 6.66 4.19
CA ALA A 92 -17.47 6.26 5.57
C ALA A 92 -17.50 4.73 5.76
N ASN A 93 -16.92 3.99 4.81
CA ASN A 93 -16.91 2.55 4.85
C ASN A 93 -16.12 2.06 6.08
N PRO A 94 -16.70 1.17 6.92
CA PRO A 94 -16.04 0.70 8.15
C PRO A 94 -14.78 -0.13 7.89
N PHE A 95 -14.61 -0.65 6.67
CA PHE A 95 -13.49 -1.50 6.29
C PHE A 95 -12.38 -0.72 5.59
N TYR A 96 -12.22 0.58 5.88
CA TYR A 96 -11.17 1.37 5.26
C TYR A 96 -9.79 0.78 5.59
N PRO A 97 -8.91 0.55 4.60
CA PRO A 97 -7.68 -0.20 4.82
C PRO A 97 -6.68 0.59 5.68
N GLN A 98 -6.05 -0.08 6.64
CA GLN A 98 -4.95 0.47 7.44
C GLN A 98 -3.60 0.36 6.72
N LEU A 99 -3.49 -0.59 5.79
CA LEU A 99 -2.32 -0.84 4.96
C LEU A 99 -2.78 -1.13 3.53
N LEU A 100 -2.07 -0.58 2.54
CA LEU A 100 -2.37 -0.81 1.13
C LEU A 100 -1.23 -1.54 0.42
N MET A 101 -1.51 -2.74 -0.08
CA MET A 101 -0.65 -3.49 -0.99
C MET A 101 -0.91 -3.04 -2.42
N VAL A 102 0.16 -2.64 -3.11
CA VAL A 102 0.08 -2.04 -4.44
C VAL A 102 0.82 -2.92 -5.43
N ASP A 103 0.16 -3.36 -6.51
CA ASP A 103 0.83 -4.03 -7.63
C ASP A 103 1.72 -3.02 -8.39
N GLY A 104 2.95 -2.86 -7.91
CA GLY A 104 3.86 -1.84 -8.39
C GLY A 104 5.02 -1.61 -7.43
N ASN A 105 5.99 -0.81 -7.86
CA ASN A 105 7.17 -0.52 -7.05
C ASN A 105 6.91 0.64 -6.07
N GLY A 106 7.59 0.58 -4.92
CA GLY A 106 7.74 1.70 -3.99
C GLY A 106 9.09 2.42 -4.20
N VAL A 107 9.95 2.37 -3.18
CA VAL A 107 11.30 2.98 -3.23
C VAL A 107 12.19 2.31 -4.29
N LEU A 108 11.93 1.05 -4.64
CA LEU A 108 12.59 0.33 -5.73
C LEU A 108 12.13 0.84 -7.12
N HIS A 109 12.35 2.12 -7.39
CA HIS A 109 12.04 2.81 -8.63
C HIS A 109 13.26 3.66 -9.03
N PRO A 110 13.52 3.93 -10.33
CA PRO A 110 14.74 4.67 -10.75
C PRO A 110 14.89 6.07 -10.14
N ARG A 111 13.81 6.59 -9.53
CA ARG A 111 13.76 7.89 -8.85
C ARG A 111 13.47 7.78 -7.34
N GLY A 112 13.54 6.58 -6.77
CA GLY A 112 13.18 6.35 -5.36
C GLY A 112 11.69 6.51 -5.02
N PHE A 113 10.83 6.73 -6.02
CA PHE A 113 9.44 7.13 -5.83
C PHE A 113 8.52 6.48 -6.88
N GLY A 114 8.17 5.21 -6.65
CA GLY A 114 7.24 4.46 -7.50
C GLY A 114 5.76 4.67 -7.14
N LEU A 115 4.88 3.86 -7.74
CA LEU A 115 3.43 3.94 -7.56
C LEU A 115 3.02 3.78 -6.08
N ALA A 116 3.60 2.82 -5.36
CA ALA A 116 3.24 2.59 -3.96
C ALA A 116 3.56 3.81 -3.09
N CYS A 117 4.76 4.39 -3.26
CA CYS A 117 5.15 5.62 -2.55
C CYS A 117 4.24 6.80 -2.92
N HIS A 118 3.91 6.95 -4.20
CA HIS A 118 3.00 8.02 -4.65
C HIS A 118 1.64 7.89 -3.97
N LEU A 119 1.02 6.71 -4.01
CA LEU A 119 -0.25 6.45 -3.37
C LEU A 119 -0.18 6.68 -1.86
N GLY A 120 0.85 6.18 -1.19
CA GLY A 120 0.98 6.30 0.26
C GLY A 120 1.08 7.75 0.71
N VAL A 121 1.86 8.57 -0.01
CA VAL A 121 1.99 10.01 0.28
C VAL A 121 0.68 10.75 0.04
N VAL A 122 0.00 10.50 -1.08
CA VAL A 122 -1.21 11.27 -1.44
C VAL A 122 -2.43 10.82 -0.65
N ALA A 123 -2.61 9.51 -0.43
CA ALA A 123 -3.71 8.96 0.35
C ALA A 123 -3.49 9.09 1.86
N ASN A 124 -2.25 9.33 2.30
CA ASN A 124 -1.83 9.29 3.70
C ASN A 124 -2.17 7.93 4.36
N ILE A 125 -1.80 6.83 3.68
CA ILE A 125 -1.98 5.45 4.13
C ILE A 125 -0.64 4.72 4.00
N PRO A 126 -0.23 3.90 4.98
CA PRO A 126 0.89 2.98 4.82
C PRO A 126 0.77 2.13 3.55
N THR A 127 1.85 2.00 2.78
CA THR A 127 1.86 1.27 1.50
C THR A 127 3.03 0.30 1.38
N ILE A 128 2.77 -0.84 0.77
CA ILE A 128 3.80 -1.81 0.36
C ILE A 128 3.67 -2.03 -1.15
N GLY A 129 4.76 -1.79 -1.88
CA GLY A 129 4.84 -2.10 -3.30
C GLY A 129 5.22 -3.56 -3.52
N VAL A 130 4.37 -4.31 -4.22
CA VAL A 130 4.55 -5.73 -4.57
C VAL A 130 4.88 -5.81 -6.06
N GLY A 131 6.13 -5.53 -6.42
CA GLY A 131 6.58 -5.61 -7.81
C GLY A 131 6.79 -7.04 -8.28
N LYS A 132 6.15 -7.44 -9.39
CA LYS A 132 6.33 -8.77 -10.00
C LYS A 132 7.68 -8.97 -10.69
N ASN A 133 8.36 -7.88 -11.06
CA ASN A 133 9.65 -7.89 -11.75
C ASN A 133 10.63 -6.94 -11.07
N ALA A 134 11.86 -7.39 -10.83
CA ALA A 134 12.93 -6.53 -10.33
C ALA A 134 13.36 -5.54 -11.42
N SER A 135 13.03 -4.26 -11.26
CA SER A 135 13.65 -3.19 -12.07
C SER A 135 15.08 -2.96 -11.58
N LEU A 136 16.00 -3.81 -12.05
CA LEU A 136 17.42 -3.83 -11.67
C LEU A 136 18.18 -2.53 -11.93
N ASN A 137 17.64 -1.62 -12.75
CA ASN A 137 18.26 -0.32 -13.05
C ASN A 137 18.21 0.68 -11.87
N SER A 138 17.56 0.35 -10.75
CA SER A 138 17.44 1.24 -9.57
C SER A 138 18.41 0.92 -8.44
N ILE A 139 19.23 -0.14 -8.57
CA ILE A 139 20.28 -0.45 -7.60
C ILE A 139 21.56 0.24 -8.08
N THR A 140 21.74 1.50 -7.71
CA THR A 140 23.08 2.11 -7.71
C THR A 140 23.70 1.76 -6.36
N LEU A 141 24.61 0.79 -6.35
CA LEU A 141 25.55 0.58 -5.23
C LEU A 141 26.63 1.66 -5.25
#